data_AF-A0A959ZKF3-F1
#
_entry.id   AF-A0A959ZKF3-F1
#
_cell.length_a   1.000
_cell.length_b   1.000
_cell.length_c   1.000
_cell.angle_alpha   90.00
_cell.angle_beta   90.00
_cell.angle_gamma   90.00
#
_symmetry.space_group_name_H-M   'P 1'
#
loop_
_entity.id
_entity.type
_entity.pdbx_description
1 polymer ?
#
loop_
_entity_poly.entity_id
_entity_poly.type
_entity_poly.pdbx_seq_one_letter_code
_entity_poly.pdbx_strand_id
1 'polypeptide(L)'
;MSIVIWFTVALALWHFTIFVPDRFWQGIIGALIGCVVGGMISGAIVELILGNGLADTDLITFLAAVPGTALGAWVVYRIGVRQGTEPIEDSPTTEKV
;
A
#
# COMPACT_ATOMS: atom_id res chain seq x y z
N MET A 1 14.47 14.21 3.73
CA MET A 1 13.43 13.74 4.65
C MET A 1 12.17 13.28 3.94
N SER A 2 11.83 13.80 2.76
CA SER A 2 10.60 13.47 2.02
C SER A 2 10.41 11.97 1.75
N ILE A 3 11.49 11.26 1.39
CA ILE A 3 11.50 9.79 1.20
C ILE A 3 11.00 9.04 2.44
N VAL A 4 11.47 9.44 3.64
CA VAL A 4 11.08 8.81 4.90
C VAL A 4 9.59 9.02 5.14
N ILE A 5 9.08 10.22 4.86
CA ILE A 5 7.65 10.53 4.99
C ILE A 5 6.82 9.67 4.06
N TRP A 6 7.15 9.60 2.77
CA TRP A 6 6.36 8.78 1.82
C TRP A 6 6.34 7.32 2.23
N PHE A 7 7.49 6.79 2.66
CA PHE A 7 7.61 5.44 3.15
C PHE A 7 6.75 5.21 4.40
N THR A 8 6.83 6.09 5.41
CA THR A 8 6.05 5.96 6.64
C THR A 8 4.54 6.13 6.39
N VAL A 9 4.14 7.03 5.50
CA VAL A 9 2.74 7.19 5.08
C VAL A 9 2.25 5.93 4.36
N ALA A 10 3.04 5.39 3.45
CA ALA A 10 2.70 4.16 2.75
C ALA A 10 2.54 2.97 3.71
N LEU A 11 3.42 2.84 4.71
CA LEU A 11 3.30 1.85 5.77
C LEU A 11 2.04 2.07 6.60
N ALA A 12 1.76 3.30 7.03
CA ALA A 12 0.57 3.61 7.83
C ALA A 12 -0.72 3.25 7.08
N LEU A 13 -0.79 3.55 5.79
CA LEU A 13 -1.94 3.20 4.95
C LEU A 13 -2.04 1.70 4.66
N TRP A 14 -0.91 1.03 4.45
CA TRP A 14 -0.88 -0.43 4.29
C TRP A 14 -1.52 -1.17 5.48
N HIS A 15 -1.38 -0.67 6.72
CA HIS A 15 -2.01 -1.31 7.88
C HIS A 15 -3.53 -1.41 7.74
N PHE A 16 -4.19 -0.49 7.04
CA PHE A 16 -5.64 -0.53 6.83
C PHE A 16 -6.07 -1.61 5.82
N THR A 17 -5.13 -2.29 5.16
CA THR A 17 -5.44 -3.45 4.31
C THR A 17 -6.01 -4.63 5.09
N ILE A 18 -5.85 -4.67 6.42
CA ILE A 18 -6.51 -5.68 7.29
C ILE A 18 -8.04 -5.64 7.20
N PHE A 19 -8.62 -4.48 6.83
CA PHE A 19 -10.08 -4.33 6.67
C PHE A 19 -10.57 -4.79 5.29
N VAL A 20 -9.66 -5.17 4.41
CA VAL A 20 -9.95 -5.67 3.07
C VAL A 20 -9.79 -7.19 3.09
N PRO A 21 -10.72 -7.97 2.49
CA PRO A 21 -10.54 -9.42 2.38
C PRO A 21 -9.18 -9.74 1.76
N ASP A 22 -8.39 -10.63 2.38
CA ASP A 22 -7.02 -10.92 1.92
C ASP A 22 -7.03 -11.70 0.61
N ARG A 23 -7.14 -10.97 -0.49
CA ARG A 23 -7.08 -11.45 -1.87
C ARG A 23 -5.94 -10.78 -2.63
N PHE A 24 -4.97 -10.25 -1.90
CA PHE A 24 -3.80 -9.60 -2.49
C PHE A 24 -2.92 -10.63 -3.17
N TRP A 25 -2.32 -10.27 -4.30
CA TRP A 25 -1.32 -11.12 -4.93
C TRP A 25 -0.12 -11.29 -3.98
N GLN A 26 0.18 -12.52 -3.57
CA GLN A 26 1.16 -12.83 -2.50
C GLN A 26 0.75 -12.35 -1.09
N GLY A 27 -0.56 -12.21 -0.84
CA GLY A 27 -1.14 -11.85 0.46
C GLY A 27 -0.65 -10.49 0.98
N ILE A 28 -0.53 -10.39 2.30
CA ILE A 28 -0.19 -9.13 2.98
C ILE A 28 1.19 -8.56 2.58
N ILE A 29 2.15 -9.40 2.20
CA ILE A 29 3.49 -8.97 1.74
C ILE A 29 3.38 -8.29 0.37
N GLY A 30 2.56 -8.84 -0.53
CA GLY A 30 2.30 -8.19 -1.81
C GLY A 30 1.62 -6.83 -1.62
N ALA A 31 0.65 -6.75 -0.72
CA ALA A 31 0.01 -5.49 -0.37
C ALA A 31 1.04 -4.46 0.17
N LEU A 32 1.98 -4.89 1.01
CA LEU A 32 3.05 -4.05 1.56
C LEU A 32 3.91 -3.46 0.44
N ILE A 33 4.41 -4.32 -0.45
CA ILE A 33 5.28 -3.90 -1.55
C ILE A 33 4.52 -2.96 -2.50
N GLY A 34 3.26 -3.30 -2.84
CA GLY A 34 2.41 -2.46 -3.68
C GLY A 34 2.21 -1.06 -3.09
N CYS A 35 1.86 -0.99 -1.80
CA CYS A 35 1.64 0.27 -1.07
C CYS A 35 2.90 1.13 -1.03
N VAL A 36 4.05 0.53 -0.69
CA VAL A 36 5.34 1.22 -0.58
C VAL A 36 5.79 1.73 -1.94
N VAL A 37 5.84 0.86 -2.96
CA VAL A 37 6.28 1.24 -4.31
C VAL A 37 5.37 2.33 -4.88
N GLY A 38 4.05 2.15 -4.74
CA GLY A 38 3.08 3.15 -5.19
C GLY A 38 3.27 4.50 -4.51
N GLY A 39 3.37 4.52 -3.18
CA GLY A 39 3.56 5.76 -2.40
C GLY A 39 4.87 6.48 -2.73
N MET A 40 5.95 5.73 -2.92
CA MET A 40 7.25 6.25 -3.33
C MET A 40 7.21 6.89 -4.72
N ILE A 41 6.57 6.22 -5.70
CA ILE A 41 6.44 6.75 -7.06
C ILE A 41 5.62 8.04 -7.06
N SER A 42 4.48 8.06 -6.37
CA SER A 42 3.62 9.24 -6.33
C SER A 42 4.29 10.42 -5.61
N GLY A 43 4.94 10.16 -4.46
CA GLY A 43 5.72 11.19 -3.75
C GLY A 43 6.82 11.79 -4.63
N ALA A 44 7.58 10.95 -5.33
CA ALA A 44 8.61 11.39 -6.25
C ALA A 44 8.07 12.22 -7.43
N ILE A 45 6.94 11.80 -8.02
CA ILE A 45 6.30 12.53 -9.13
C ILE A 45 5.85 13.91 -8.68
N VAL A 46 5.15 14.02 -7.55
CA VAL A 46 4.63 15.31 -7.05
C VAL A 46 5.78 16.28 -6.75
N GLU A 47 6.84 15.81 -6.12
CA GLU A 47 7.95 16.67 -5.72
C GLU A 47 8.81 17.07 -6.92
N LEU A 48 8.90 16.20 -7.94
CA LEU A 48 9.49 16.54 -9.22
C LEU A 48 8.68 17.64 -9.95
N ILE A 49 7.34 17.58 -9.89
CA ILE A 49 6.46 18.60 -10.50
C ILE A 49 6.58 19.94 -9.77
N LEU A 50 6.69 19.91 -8.43
CA LEU A 50 6.78 21.12 -7.60
C LEU A 50 8.20 21.72 -7.57
N GLY A 51 9.22 20.96 -7.96
CA GLY A 51 10.61 21.42 -7.99
C GLY A 51 11.26 21.53 -6.61
N ASN A 52 10.69 20.87 -5.60
CA ASN A 52 11.19 20.89 -4.22
C ASN A 52 12.39 19.96 -4.03
N GLY A 53 13.26 20.28 -3.08
CA GLY A 53 14.35 19.40 -2.68
C GLY A 53 13.87 18.26 -1.78
N LEU A 54 14.64 17.17 -1.73
CA LEU A 54 14.37 16.04 -0.82
C LEU A 54 14.49 16.42 0.67
N ALA A 55 15.07 17.58 0.98
CA ALA A 55 15.16 18.13 2.33
C ALA A 55 13.91 18.92 2.71
N ASP A 56 13.18 19.46 1.73
CA ASP A 56 11.99 20.27 1.95
C ASP A 56 10.82 19.36 2.28
N THR A 57 10.07 19.72 3.32
CA THR A 57 8.97 18.88 3.81
C THR A 57 7.80 19.74 4.25
N ASP A 58 6.71 19.62 3.51
CA ASP A 58 5.45 20.29 3.78
C ASP A 58 4.30 19.28 3.86
N LEU A 59 3.10 19.78 4.19
CA LEU A 59 1.88 18.96 4.19
C LEU A 59 1.63 18.29 2.82
N ILE A 60 2.03 18.95 1.73
CA ILE A 60 1.89 18.40 0.38
C ILE A 60 2.78 17.16 0.20
N THR A 61 4.02 17.20 0.69
CA THR A 61 4.95 16.04 0.70
C THR A 61 4.31 14.83 1.39
N PHE A 62 3.60 15.04 2.49
CA PHE A 62 2.86 14.00 3.19
C PHE A 62 1.70 13.44 2.35
N LEU A 63 0.86 14.31 1.79
CA LEU A 63 -0.30 13.91 1.00
C LEU A 63 0.08 13.29 -0.35
N ALA A 64 1.25 13.60 -0.88
CA ALA A 64 1.74 13.12 -2.16
C ALA A 64 1.88 11.58 -2.23
N ALA A 65 2.12 10.92 -1.09
CA ALA A 65 2.26 9.46 -1.04
C ALA A 65 0.90 8.73 -1.08
N VAL A 66 -0.17 9.36 -0.60
CA VAL A 66 -1.50 8.76 -0.44
C VAL A 66 -2.06 8.16 -1.75
N PRO A 67 -2.14 8.91 -2.87
CA PRO A 67 -2.76 8.38 -4.09
C PRO A 67 -1.96 7.20 -4.68
N GLY A 68 -0.63 7.28 -4.65
CA GLY A 68 0.24 6.19 -5.07
C GLY A 68 0.06 4.93 -4.25
N THR A 69 0.01 5.06 -2.92
CA THR A 69 -0.20 3.92 -2.02
C THR A 69 -1.55 3.24 -2.27
N ALA A 70 -2.63 4.01 -2.39
CA ALA A 70 -3.95 3.48 -2.70
C ALA A 70 -3.99 2.76 -4.06
N LEU A 71 -3.34 3.33 -5.08
CA LEU A 71 -3.24 2.73 -6.41
C LEU A 71 -2.42 1.42 -6.37
N GLY A 72 -1.30 1.42 -5.64
CA GLY A 72 -0.46 0.23 -5.47
C GLY A 72 -1.20 -0.92 -4.80
N ALA A 73 -1.92 -0.64 -3.71
CA ALA A 73 -2.79 -1.63 -3.06
C ALA A 73 -3.86 -2.16 -4.03
N TRP A 74 -4.52 -1.26 -4.77
CA TRP A 74 -5.55 -1.64 -5.75
C TRP A 74 -5.00 -2.53 -6.87
N VAL A 75 -3.84 -2.22 -7.43
CA VAL A 75 -3.20 -3.04 -8.48
C VAL A 75 -2.93 -4.45 -7.96
N VAL A 76 -2.30 -4.57 -6.80
CA VAL A 76 -1.95 -5.89 -6.22
C VAL A 76 -3.20 -6.70 -5.87
N TYR A 77 -4.23 -6.04 -5.33
CA TYR A 77 -5.53 -6.67 -5.06
C TYR A 77 -6.19 -7.20 -6.34
N ARG A 78 -6.22 -6.39 -7.41
CA ARG A 78 -6.80 -6.77 -8.69
C ARG A 78 -6.07 -7.93 -9.35
N ILE A 79 -4.75 -8.02 -9.18
CA ILE A 79 -3.97 -9.16 -9.66
C ILE A 79 -4.36 -10.43 -8.90
N GLY A 80 -4.43 -10.40 -7.58
CA GLY A 80 -4.81 -11.58 -6.77
C GLY A 80 -6.24 -12.06 -7.06
N VAL A 81 -7.21 -11.13 -7.17
CA VAL A 81 -8.59 -11.48 -7.58
C VAL A 81 -8.64 -12.17 -8.94
N ARG A 82 -7.81 -11.75 -9.91
CA ARG A 82 -7.77 -12.37 -11.24
C ARG A 82 -7.15 -13.76 -11.25
N GLN A 83 -6.34 -14.10 -10.24
CA GLN A 83 -5.71 -15.41 -10.09
C GLN A 83 -6.60 -16.41 -9.33
N GLY A 84 -7.78 -15.99 -8.89
CA GLY A 84 -8.67 -16.83 -8.09
C GLY A 84 -8.15 -17.08 -6.68
N THR A 85 -7.32 -16.19 -6.14
CA THR A 85 -6.86 -16.29 -4.74
C THR A 85 -8.06 -16.22 -3.80
N GLU A 86 -8.37 -17.36 -3.17
CA GLU A 86 -9.39 -17.44 -2.13
C GLU A 86 -8.93 -16.68 -0.89
N PRO A 87 -9.83 -15.99 -0.16
CA PRO A 87 -9.50 -15.44 1.14
C PRO A 87 -9.00 -16.55 2.06
N ILE A 88 -7.93 -16.29 2.80
CA ILE A 88 -7.54 -17.18 3.90
C ILE A 88 -8.65 -17.12 4.95
N GLU A 89 -9.52 -18.12 4.98
CA GLU A 89 -10.54 -18.31 6.01
C GLU A 89 -9.96 -19.06 7.20
N ASP A 90 -10.26 -18.59 8.41
CA ASP A 90 -10.06 -19.38 9.63
C ASP A 90 -11.04 -20.57 9.55
N SER A 91 -10.52 -21.79 9.36
CA SER A 91 -11.37 -22.98 9.31
C SER A 91 -12.19 -23.04 10.61
N PRO A 92 -13.53 -23.24 10.56
CA PRO A 92 -14.24 -23.59 11.78
C PRO A 92 -13.64 -24.91 12.26
N THR A 93 -13.06 -24.87 13.45
CA THR A 93 -12.47 -26.00 14.17
C THR A 93 -13.36 -27.22 14.01
N THR A 94 -13.00 -28.10 13.09
CA THR A 94 -13.63 -29.40 12.93
C THR A 94 -12.94 -30.34 13.89
N GLU A 95 -13.10 -30.08 15.18
CA GLU A 95 -12.88 -31.08 16.21
C GLU A 95 -14.18 -31.15 17.01
N LYS A 96 -15.10 -31.94 16.45
CA LYS A 96 -16.27 -32.43 17.15
C LYS A 96 -15.77 -33.32 18.29
N VAL A 97 -16.24 -33.00 19.50
CA VAL A 97 -16.26 -33.88 20.68
C VAL A 97 -16.87 -35.23 20.33
#